data_AF-A0A8T4LJL2-F1
#
_entry.id   AF-A0A8T4LJL2-F1
#
_cell.length_a   1.000
_cell.length_b   1.000
_cell.length_c   1.000
_cell.angle_alpha   90.00
_cell.angle_beta   90.00
_cell.angle_gamma   90.00
#
_symmetry.space_group_name_H-M   'P 1'
#
loop_
_entity.id
_entity.type
_entity.pdbx_description
1 polymer ?
#
loop_
_entity_poly.entity_id
_entity_poly.type
_entity_poly.pdbx_seq_one_letter_code
_entity_poly.pdbx_strand_id
1 'polypeptide(L)'
;MMTLFIEYKLDSEAALKVCDCFNALLIEPSIVQSKEELNLAEFLSKRSFEKKKNIAKKFKYEFLLWLTGKRDIKSAMKVSEPKNDSAVLILFEGKDKRKMLKALNAKEKKLDLKKEADALALERISLSRI
;
A
#
# COMPACT_ATOMS: atom_id res chain seq x y z
N MET A 1 -4.90 6.81 7.44
CA MET A 1 -4.12 5.65 6.99
C MET A 1 -3.04 5.34 8.02
N MET A 2 -2.76 4.07 8.30
CA MET A 2 -1.66 3.64 9.18
C MET A 2 -0.76 2.67 8.42
N THR A 3 0.56 2.87 8.51
CA THR A 3 1.55 2.05 7.80
C THR A 3 2.48 1.39 8.81
N LEU A 4 2.70 0.08 8.64
CA LEU A 4 3.49 -0.75 9.53
C LEU A 4 4.49 -1.56 8.69
N PHE A 5 5.69 -1.79 9.22
CA PHE A 5 6.57 -2.83 8.68
C PHE A 5 6.29 -4.12 9.45
N ILE A 6 6.09 -5.23 8.75
CA ILE A 6 5.74 -6.50 9.38
C ILE A 6 6.55 -7.65 8.80
N GLU A 7 6.77 -8.66 9.63
CA GLU A 7 7.13 -10.02 9.20
C GLU A 7 5.93 -10.94 9.48
N TYR A 8 5.50 -11.73 8.51
CA TYR A 8 4.31 -12.58 8.58
C TYR A 8 4.63 -14.01 8.13
N LYS A 9 3.84 -14.99 8.56
CA LYS A 9 4.11 -16.43 8.35
C LYS A 9 3.03 -17.15 7.56
N LEU A 10 2.24 -16.42 6.79
CA LEU A 10 1.18 -16.96 5.95
C LEU A 10 1.67 -17.08 4.52
N ASP A 11 1.10 -18.02 3.78
CA ASP A 11 1.21 -18.01 2.33
C ASP A 11 0.60 -16.72 1.74
N SER A 12 1.09 -16.29 0.59
CA SER A 12 0.69 -15.03 -0.04
C SER A 12 -0.82 -14.97 -0.31
N GLU A 13 -1.45 -16.09 -0.67
CA GLU A 13 -2.89 -16.10 -0.98
C GLU A 13 -3.74 -15.90 0.28
N ALA A 14 -3.43 -16.60 1.37
CA ALA A 14 -4.11 -16.42 2.65
C ALA A 14 -3.89 -15.02 3.21
N ALA A 15 -2.66 -14.49 3.12
CA ALA A 15 -2.34 -13.14 3.56
C ALA A 15 -3.16 -12.07 2.81
N LEU A 16 -3.30 -12.21 1.49
CA LEU A 16 -4.12 -11.32 0.67
C LEU A 16 -5.61 -11.37 1.04
N LYS A 17 -6.16 -12.58 1.29
CA LYS A 17 -7.55 -12.76 1.75
C LYS A 17 -7.79 -12.05 3.07
N VAL A 18 -6.86 -12.18 4.03
CA VAL A 18 -6.94 -11.45 5.31
C VAL A 18 -6.93 -9.94 5.05
N CYS A 19 -6.01 -9.42 4.22
CA CYS A 19 -5.97 -8.00 3.91
C CYS A 19 -7.25 -7.46 3.26
N ASP A 20 -7.92 -8.26 2.43
CA ASP A 20 -9.23 -7.91 1.87
C ASP A 20 -10.29 -7.76 2.96
N CYS A 21 -10.37 -8.71 3.89
CA CYS A 21 -11.26 -8.61 5.06
C CYS A 21 -10.97 -7.39 5.93
N PHE A 22 -9.73 -6.92 5.96
CA PHE A 22 -9.27 -5.80 6.78
C PHE A 22 -9.12 -4.46 6.03
N ASN A 23 -9.65 -4.32 4.81
CA ASN A 23 -9.48 -3.10 3.99
C ASN A 23 -8.02 -2.60 4.01
N ALA A 24 -7.10 -3.52 3.77
CA ALA A 24 -5.67 -3.32 3.89
C ALA A 24 -4.95 -3.73 2.61
N LEU A 25 -3.67 -3.37 2.54
CA LEU A 25 -2.72 -3.83 1.53
C LEU A 25 -1.46 -4.37 2.21
N LEU A 26 -0.94 -5.45 1.65
CA LEU A 26 0.44 -5.90 1.86
C LEU A 26 1.21 -5.52 0.61
N ILE A 27 2.31 -4.79 0.80
CA ILE A 27 3.18 -4.40 -0.30
C ILE A 27 4.63 -4.76 -0.01
N GLU A 28 5.34 -5.11 -1.07
CA GLU A 28 6.78 -5.32 -1.08
C GLU A 28 7.50 -4.06 -0.58
N PRO A 29 8.41 -4.17 0.40
CA PRO A 29 9.05 -3.01 1.01
C PRO A 29 9.81 -2.13 0.03
N SER A 30 10.40 -2.72 -1.02
CA SER A 30 11.16 -1.97 -2.03
C SER A 30 10.32 -1.00 -2.89
N ILE A 31 8.99 -1.10 -2.84
CA ILE A 31 8.08 -0.21 -3.57
C ILE A 31 7.96 1.17 -2.92
N VAL A 32 8.26 1.28 -1.62
CA VAL A 32 8.10 2.51 -0.85
C VAL A 32 9.41 2.84 -0.17
N GLN A 33 10.02 3.95 -0.55
CA GLN A 33 11.30 4.37 0.03
C GLN A 33 11.11 5.47 1.08
N SER A 34 10.00 6.20 1.01
CA SER A 34 9.74 7.36 1.84
C SER A 34 8.28 7.48 2.32
N LYS A 35 8.08 8.26 3.38
CA LYS A 35 6.75 8.65 3.85
C LYS A 35 6.04 9.59 2.88
N GLU A 36 6.78 10.43 2.17
CA GLU A 36 6.22 11.34 1.17
C GLU A 36 5.57 10.61 0.01
N GLU A 37 6.14 9.51 -0.49
CA GLU A 37 5.50 8.69 -1.52
C GLU A 37 4.12 8.18 -1.07
N LEU A 38 4.03 7.70 0.17
CA LEU A 38 2.76 7.24 0.75
C LEU A 38 1.75 8.40 0.87
N ASN A 39 2.19 9.54 1.38
CA ASN A 39 1.34 10.72 1.57
C ASN A 39 0.83 11.27 0.22
N LEU A 40 1.70 11.33 -0.78
CA LEU A 40 1.36 11.79 -2.12
C LEU A 40 0.36 10.83 -2.79
N ALA A 41 0.61 9.52 -2.71
CA ALA A 41 -0.33 8.52 -3.22
C ALA A 41 -1.70 8.61 -2.53
N GLU A 42 -1.74 8.80 -1.20
CA GLU A 42 -2.99 9.00 -0.46
C GLU A 42 -3.72 10.27 -0.92
N PHE A 43 -3.00 11.39 -1.03
CA PHE A 43 -3.56 12.67 -1.48
C PHE A 43 -4.17 12.58 -2.89
N LEU A 44 -3.41 12.04 -3.85
CA LEU A 44 -3.87 11.89 -5.22
C LEU A 44 -5.05 10.93 -5.33
N SER A 45 -5.08 9.87 -4.52
CA SER A 45 -6.21 8.95 -4.45
C SER A 45 -7.47 9.63 -3.96
N LYS A 46 -7.39 10.39 -2.86
CA LYS A 46 -8.52 11.15 -2.31
C LYS A 46 -9.06 12.12 -3.36
N ARG A 47 -8.16 12.90 -3.97
CA ARG A 47 -8.49 13.84 -5.03
C ARG A 47 -9.15 13.17 -6.24
N SER A 48 -8.70 11.98 -6.65
CA SER A 48 -9.34 11.20 -7.72
C SER A 48 -10.77 10.79 -7.38
N PHE A 49 -11.03 10.32 -6.15
CA PHE A 49 -12.38 9.98 -5.70
C PHE A 49 -13.29 11.20 -5.60
N GLU A 50 -12.82 12.28 -5.00
CA GLU A 50 -13.58 13.54 -4.87
C GLU A 50 -14.01 14.07 -6.23
N LYS A 51 -13.13 13.98 -7.24
CA LYS A 51 -13.40 14.41 -8.61
C LYS A 51 -14.11 13.36 -9.47
N LYS A 52 -14.42 12.17 -8.93
CA LYS A 52 -14.97 11.02 -9.67
C LYS A 52 -14.13 10.64 -10.90
N LYS A 53 -12.81 10.79 -10.80
CA LYS A 53 -11.81 10.42 -11.83
C LYS A 53 -10.99 9.18 -11.43
N ASN A 54 -11.38 8.50 -10.36
CA ASN A 54 -10.74 7.27 -9.91
C ASN A 54 -10.94 6.14 -10.94
N ILE A 55 -9.91 5.32 -11.12
CA ILE A 55 -9.94 4.12 -11.97
C ILE A 55 -10.54 2.95 -11.18
N ALA A 56 -10.10 2.80 -9.92
CA ALA A 56 -10.55 1.72 -9.07
C ALA A 56 -11.82 2.09 -8.29
N LYS A 57 -12.71 1.10 -8.09
CA LYS A 57 -13.93 1.27 -7.29
C LYS A 57 -13.66 1.43 -5.79
N LYS A 58 -12.55 0.90 -5.28
CA LYS A 58 -12.19 0.93 -3.84
C LYS A 58 -10.95 1.79 -3.62
N PHE A 59 -10.96 2.59 -2.55
CA PHE A 59 -9.88 3.52 -2.22
C PHE A 59 -8.49 2.87 -2.17
N LYS A 60 -8.36 1.72 -1.49
CA LYS A 60 -7.07 1.03 -1.38
C LYS A 60 -6.44 0.68 -2.73
N TYR A 61 -7.24 0.30 -3.72
CA TYR A 61 -6.70 -0.04 -5.04
C TYR A 61 -6.34 1.20 -5.84
N GLU A 62 -7.10 2.29 -5.69
CA GLU A 62 -6.72 3.58 -6.29
C GLU A 62 -5.41 4.11 -5.73
N PHE A 63 -5.22 3.96 -4.42
CA PHE A 63 -3.96 4.20 -3.72
C PHE A 63 -2.83 3.36 -4.30
N LEU A 64 -3.04 2.05 -4.44
CA LEU A 64 -2.01 1.17 -4.97
C LEU A 64 -1.61 1.56 -6.40
N LEU A 65 -2.59 1.89 -7.23
CA LEU A 65 -2.34 2.38 -8.59
C LEU A 65 -1.47 3.65 -8.58
N TRP A 66 -1.63 4.56 -7.61
CA TRP A 66 -0.90 5.84 -7.56
C TRP A 66 0.52 5.60 -7.06
N LEU A 67 0.63 4.80 -6.00
CA LEU A 67 1.91 4.41 -5.42
C LEU A 67 2.81 3.67 -6.42
N THR A 68 2.24 2.76 -7.20
CA THR A 68 2.99 1.95 -8.19
C THR A 68 3.13 2.64 -9.55
N GLY A 69 2.40 3.73 -9.78
CA GLY A 69 2.30 4.39 -11.08
C GLY A 69 1.65 3.54 -12.18
N LYS A 70 0.90 2.50 -11.82
CA LYS A 70 0.19 1.62 -12.77
C LYS A 70 -1.23 2.13 -13.05
N ARG A 71 -1.77 1.75 -14.21
CA ARG A 71 -3.14 2.08 -14.63
C ARG A 71 -4.12 0.91 -14.49
N ASP A 72 -3.62 -0.29 -14.21
CA ASP A 72 -4.44 -1.49 -13.98
C ASP A 72 -4.11 -2.16 -12.64
N ILE A 73 -5.15 -2.66 -11.96
CA ILE A 73 -5.03 -3.20 -10.60
C ILE A 73 -4.19 -4.47 -10.60
N LYS A 74 -4.30 -5.31 -11.63
CA LYS A 74 -3.60 -6.60 -11.70
C LYS A 74 -2.09 -6.41 -11.77
N SER A 75 -1.60 -5.49 -12.60
CA SER A 75 -0.17 -5.17 -12.67
C SER A 75 0.31 -4.49 -11.41
N ALA A 76 -0.49 -3.59 -10.82
CA ALA A 76 -0.17 -2.93 -9.56
C ALA A 76 0.02 -3.95 -8.42
N MET A 77 -0.89 -4.92 -8.30
CA MET A 77 -0.78 -6.02 -7.34
C MET A 77 0.47 -6.86 -7.63
N LYS A 78 0.72 -7.23 -8.88
CA LYS A 78 1.88 -8.05 -9.25
C LYS A 78 3.22 -7.39 -8.92
N VAL A 79 3.36 -6.08 -9.17
CA VAL A 79 4.63 -5.38 -8.87
C VAL A 79 4.80 -5.10 -7.38
N SER A 80 3.70 -5.03 -6.63
CA SER A 80 3.72 -4.76 -5.19
C SER A 80 3.64 -6.01 -4.33
N GLU A 81 3.54 -7.20 -4.90
CA GLU A 81 3.47 -8.44 -4.16
C GLU A 81 4.76 -8.67 -3.35
N PRO A 82 4.66 -8.89 -2.02
CA PRO A 82 5.84 -9.23 -1.21
C PRO A 82 6.54 -10.48 -1.72
N LYS A 83 7.85 -10.40 -1.90
CA LYS A 83 8.68 -11.52 -2.38
C LYS A 83 9.15 -12.45 -1.27
N ASN A 84 9.07 -11.96 -0.02
CA ASN A 84 9.51 -12.66 1.17
C ASN A 84 8.47 -12.47 2.28
N ASP A 85 8.70 -13.12 3.41
CA ASP A 85 7.89 -13.03 4.63
C ASP A 85 7.87 -11.63 5.29
N SER A 86 8.43 -10.61 4.64
CA SER A 86 8.46 -9.22 5.10
C SER A 86 7.70 -8.31 4.15
N ALA A 87 6.84 -7.45 4.70
CA ALA A 87 6.00 -6.55 3.92
C ALA A 87 5.77 -5.23 4.65
N VAL A 88 5.44 -4.21 3.88
CA VAL A 88 4.80 -3.00 4.39
C VAL A 88 3.30 -3.23 4.38
N LEU A 89 2.67 -3.07 5.53
CA LEU A 89 1.25 -3.20 5.73
C LEU A 89 0.60 -1.82 5.80
N ILE A 90 -0.38 -1.57 4.92
CA ILE A 90 -1.12 -0.31 4.87
C ILE A 90 -2.58 -0.55 5.23
N LEU A 91 -3.04 0.15 6.26
CA LEU A 91 -4.39 0.12 6.80
C LEU A 91 -5.13 1.41 6.46
N PHE A 92 -6.21 1.32 5.68
CA PHE A 92 -6.92 2.49 5.16
C PHE A 92 -8.00 3.02 6.10
N GLU A 93 -8.65 2.16 6.87
CA GLU A 93 -9.73 2.55 7.79
C GLU A 93 -9.72 1.70 9.07
N GLY A 94 -9.79 2.37 10.22
CA GLY A 94 -10.47 1.99 11.47
C GLY A 94 -10.38 0.58 12.05
N LYS A 95 -9.58 -0.32 11.49
CA LYS A 95 -9.53 -1.71 11.93
C LYS A 95 -8.40 -1.93 12.92
N ASP A 96 -8.75 -2.75 13.90
CA ASP A 96 -7.91 -3.06 15.04
C ASP A 96 -6.61 -3.72 14.59
N LYS A 97 -5.53 -2.94 14.60
CA LYS A 97 -4.15 -3.35 14.31
C LYS A 97 -3.83 -4.70 14.95
N ARG A 98 -4.24 -4.90 16.20
CA ARG A 98 -3.95 -6.13 16.95
C ARG A 98 -4.65 -7.34 16.33
N LYS A 99 -5.93 -7.21 15.97
CA LYS A 99 -6.68 -8.28 15.30
C LYS A 99 -6.06 -8.61 13.95
N MET A 100 -5.62 -7.60 13.20
CA MET A 100 -4.99 -7.81 11.91
C MET A 100 -3.64 -8.53 12.03
N LEU A 101 -2.74 -8.07 12.92
CA LEU A 101 -1.45 -8.73 13.14
C LEU A 101 -1.65 -10.18 13.61
N LYS A 102 -2.63 -10.43 14.48
CA LYS A 102 -2.99 -11.79 14.92
C LYS A 102 -3.50 -12.65 13.76
N ALA A 103 -4.40 -12.11 12.93
CA ALA A 103 -4.94 -12.81 11.76
C ALA A 103 -3.84 -13.11 10.72
N LEU A 104 -2.84 -12.23 10.60
CA LEU A 104 -1.69 -12.43 9.72
C LEU A 104 -0.58 -13.33 10.32
N ASN A 105 -0.72 -13.74 11.58
CA ASN A 105 0.38 -14.32 12.37
C ASN A 105 1.68 -13.51 12.24
N ALA A 106 1.54 -12.19 12.30
CA ALA A 106 2.59 -11.24 11.96
C ALA A 106 3.14 -10.53 13.20
N LYS A 107 4.43 -10.17 13.12
CA LYS A 107 5.11 -9.32 14.08
C LYS A 107 5.42 -7.98 13.44
N GLU A 108 5.10 -6.91 14.14
CA GLU A 108 5.52 -5.58 13.75
C GLU A 108 7.03 -5.42 13.95
N LYS A 109 7.67 -4.79 12.98
CA LYS A 109 9.07 -4.38 13.00
C LYS A 109 9.15 -2.87 12.85
N LYS A 110 10.32 -2.33 13.17
CA LYS A 110 10.59 -0.91 12.95
C LYS A 110 10.55 -0.63 11.45
N LEU A 111 9.65 0.27 11.05
CA LEU A 111 9.57 0.78 9.69
C LEU A 111 10.60 1.89 9.53
N ASP A 112 11.67 1.62 8.78
CA ASP A 112 12.70 2.60 8.46
C ASP A 112 12.46 3.17 7.06
N LEU A 113 11.54 4.14 6.98
CA LEU A 113 11.30 4.91 5.76
C LEU A 113 11.97 6.27 5.89
N LYS A 114 12.57 6.73 4.79
CA LYS A 114 13.03 8.11 4.68
C LYS A 114 11.85 9.05 4.89
N LYS A 115 12.12 10.22 5.46
CA LYS A 115 11.07 11.25 5.59
C LYS A 115 10.70 11.79 4.21
N GLU A 116 11.71 12.13 3.42
CA GLU A 116 11.59 12.79 2.12
C GLU A 116 11.84 11.80 0.98
N ALA A 117 11.07 11.97 -0.10
CA ALA A 117 11.22 11.23 -1.34
C ALA A 117 12.29 11.88 -2.23
N ASP A 118 12.88 11.10 -3.14
CA ASP A 118 13.61 11.70 -4.25
C ASP A 118 12.65 12.33 -5.27
N ALA A 119 13.13 13.33 -6.02
CA ALA A 119 12.30 14.05 -7.00
C ALA A 119 11.72 13.10 -8.07
N LEU A 120 12.49 12.08 -8.48
CA LEU A 120 12.08 11.11 -9.50
C LEU A 120 10.92 10.23 -9.02
N ALA A 121 10.88 9.83 -7.75
CA ALA A 121 9.79 9.05 -7.17
C ALA A 121 8.51 9.88 -7.08
N LEU A 122 8.62 11.16 -6.68
CA LEU A 122 7.47 12.07 -6.66
C LEU A 122 6.94 12.33 -8.07
N GLU A 123 7.82 12.53 -9.04
CA GLU A 123 7.48 12.72 -10.44
C GLU A 123 6.79 11.47 -11.01
N ARG A 124 7.35 10.27 -10.77
CA ARG A 124 6.74 8.99 -11.15
C ARG A 124 5.31 8.87 -10.64
N ILE A 125 5.08 9.18 -9.37
CA ILE A 125 3.75 9.10 -8.77
C ILE A 125 2.83 10.15 -9.40
N SER A 126 3.26 11.41 -9.48
CA SER A 126 2.44 12.54 -9.93
C SER A 126 2.06 12.45 -11.41
N LEU A 127 2.99 12.02 -12.27
CA LEU A 127 2.82 11.97 -13.72
C LEU A 127 2.26 10.64 -14.24
N SER A 128 2.15 9.61 -13.40
CA SER A 128 1.73 8.26 -13.83
C SER A 128 0.40 8.21 -14.60
N ARG A 129 -0.44 9.23 -14.44
CA ARG A 129 -1.81 9.27 -14.97
C ARG A 129 -2.23 10.61 -15.57
N ILE A 130 -1.26 11.47 -15.88
CA ILE A 130 -1.46 12.56 -16.85
C ILE A 130 -1.47 11.96 -18.26
#